data_AF-A0A841TJI7-F1
#
_entry.id   AF-A0A841TJI7-F1
#
_cell.length_a   1.000
_cell.length_b   1.000
_cell.length_c   1.000
_cell.angle_alpha   90.00
_cell.angle_beta   90.00
_cell.angle_gamma   90.00
#
_symmetry.space_group_name_H-M   'P 1'
#
loop_
_entity.id
_entity.type
_entity.pdbx_description
1 polymer ?
#
loop_
_entity_poly.entity_id
_entity_poly.type
_entity_poly.pdbx_seq_one_letter_code
_entity_poly.pdbx_strand_id
1 'polypeptide(L)'
;MSEKKGRMLPMSGEEVEVDGVYKNEWGRELELQRGNIFPPDPQLGTTEWEWAEMSFDNHHEGETDPRLYPKKNDIDQQGKITNPRRQMGRGKKGPGD
;
A
#
# COMPACT_ATOMS: atom_id res chain seq x y z
N MET A 1 8.88 6.93 -19.93
CA MET A 1 7.68 6.60 -19.15
C MET A 1 6.59 7.61 -19.47
N SER A 2 5.84 7.42 -20.56
CA SER A 2 4.70 8.29 -20.86
C SER A 2 3.63 7.49 -21.58
N GLU A 3 3.05 6.53 -20.85
CA GLU A 3 1.82 5.85 -21.29
C GLU A 3 0.62 6.63 -20.76
N LYS A 4 0.45 7.87 -21.24
CA LYS A 4 -0.88 8.48 -21.30
C LYS A 4 -1.61 7.90 -22.51
N LYS A 5 -1.92 6.60 -22.47
CA LYS A 5 -2.89 5.99 -23.40
C LYS A 5 -4.24 6.62 -23.08
N GLY A 6 -4.92 7.16 -24.09
CA GLY A 6 -6.21 7.85 -23.96
C GLY A 6 -7.26 7.00 -23.26
N ARG A 7 -7.32 7.10 -21.93
CA ARG A 7 -8.40 6.55 -21.12
C ARG A 7 -9.56 7.50 -21.31
N MET A 8 -10.62 7.02 -21.95
CA MET A 8 -11.90 7.70 -21.93
C MET A 8 -12.36 7.78 -20.48
N LEU A 9 -12.88 8.93 -20.09
CA LEU A 9 -13.48 9.08 -18.77
C LEU A 9 -14.77 8.26 -18.74
N PRO A 10 -15.11 7.66 -17.59
CA PRO A 10 -16.41 7.01 -17.44
C PRO A 10 -17.54 8.03 -17.65
N MET A 11 -18.58 7.62 -18.35
CA MET A 11 -19.79 8.38 -18.57
C MET A 11 -20.88 8.04 -17.57
N SER A 12 -21.83 8.96 -17.45
CA SER A 12 -23.07 8.74 -16.71
C SER A 12 -23.79 7.49 -17.22
N GLY A 13 -24.17 6.59 -16.31
CA GLY A 13 -24.76 5.28 -16.63
C GLY A 13 -23.78 4.11 -16.57
N GLU A 14 -22.47 4.36 -16.49
CA GLU A 14 -21.46 3.32 -16.27
C GLU A 14 -21.28 3.00 -14.78
N GLU A 15 -20.68 1.83 -14.50
CA GLU A 15 -20.39 1.38 -13.14
C GLU A 15 -19.08 1.99 -12.63
N VAL A 16 -19.09 2.42 -11.37
CA VAL A 16 -17.95 3.00 -10.68
C VAL A 16 -16.95 1.90 -10.35
N GLU A 17 -15.73 2.01 -10.87
CA GLU A 17 -14.68 1.00 -10.69
C GLU A 17 -13.96 1.10 -9.33
N VAL A 18 -13.87 2.31 -8.76
CA VAL A 18 -13.06 2.60 -7.58
C VAL A 18 -13.85 3.51 -6.63
N ASP A 19 -13.73 3.26 -5.33
CA ASP A 19 -14.23 4.18 -4.31
C ASP A 19 -13.48 5.52 -4.35
N GLY A 20 -14.24 6.61 -4.32
CA GLY A 20 -13.65 7.94 -4.29
C GLY A 20 -14.59 9.06 -4.66
N VAL A 21 -14.00 10.25 -4.71
CA VAL A 21 -14.66 11.47 -5.15
C VAL A 21 -14.45 11.62 -6.65
N TYR A 22 -15.55 11.76 -7.37
CA TYR A 22 -15.56 12.01 -8.80
C TYR A 22 -16.10 13.39 -9.11
N LYS A 23 -15.59 14.01 -10.16
CA LYS A 23 -15.95 15.35 -10.61
C LYS A 23 -16.51 15.30 -12.02
N ASN A 24 -17.66 15.93 -12.23
CA ASN A 24 -18.25 16.04 -13.57
C ASN A 24 -17.72 17.27 -14.33
N GLU A 25 -18.09 17.40 -15.61
CA GLU A 25 -17.69 18.53 -16.46
C GLU A 25 -18.16 19.89 -15.96
N TRP A 26 -19.27 19.93 -15.21
CA TRP A 26 -19.76 21.15 -14.56
C TRP A 26 -18.97 21.53 -13.30
N GLY A 27 -18.05 20.67 -12.88
CA GLY A 27 -17.21 20.84 -11.71
C GLY A 27 -17.87 20.45 -10.39
N ARG A 28 -18.98 19.69 -10.43
CA ARG A 28 -19.61 19.12 -9.23
C ARG A 28 -18.87 17.87 -8.81
N GLU A 29 -18.58 17.79 -7.52
CA GLU A 29 -17.91 16.66 -6.89
C GLU A 29 -18.93 15.78 -6.16
N LEU A 30 -18.78 14.46 -6.32
CA LEU A 30 -19.68 13.46 -5.76
C LEU A 30 -18.85 12.25 -5.30
N GLU A 31 -19.05 11.86 -4.05
CA GLU A 31 -18.45 10.65 -3.52
C GLU A 31 -19.26 9.44 -3.99
N LEU A 32 -18.58 8.52 -4.68
CA LEU A 32 -19.17 7.31 -5.24
C LEU A 32 -18.38 6.10 -4.76
N GLN A 33 -19.10 5.02 -4.48
CA GLN A 33 -18.52 3.74 -4.10
C GLN A 33 -18.41 2.84 -5.32
N ARG A 34 -17.42 1.95 -5.32
CA ARG A 34 -17.31 0.91 -6.33
C ARG A 34 -18.62 0.12 -6.44
N GLY A 35 -19.12 -0.03 -7.66
CA GLY A 35 -20.39 -0.70 -7.97
C GLY A 35 -21.60 0.24 -8.07
N ASN A 36 -21.46 1.51 -7.70
CA ASN A 36 -22.49 2.51 -7.98
C ASN A 36 -22.55 2.83 -9.48
N ILE A 37 -23.66 3.40 -9.92
CA ILE A 37 -23.78 3.93 -11.28
C ILE A 37 -23.53 5.44 -11.27
N PHE A 38 -22.73 5.93 -12.21
CA PHE A 38 -22.51 7.37 -12.39
C PHE A 38 -23.83 8.08 -12.71
N PRO A 39 -24.30 9.00 -11.86
CA PRO A 39 -25.57 9.68 -12.11
C PRO A 39 -25.44 10.69 -13.26
N PRO A 40 -26.51 10.91 -14.04
CA PRO A 40 -26.53 12.02 -14.99
C PRO A 40 -26.56 13.37 -14.27
N ASP A 41 -25.95 14.39 -14.86
CA ASP A 41 -26.06 15.76 -14.36
C ASP A 41 -27.43 16.37 -14.72
N PRO A 42 -28.12 17.09 -13.81
CA PRO A 42 -29.42 17.68 -14.08
C PRO A 42 -29.43 18.75 -15.18
N GLN A 43 -28.30 19.41 -15.46
CA GLN A 43 -28.20 20.40 -16.55
C GLN A 43 -27.67 19.78 -17.85
N LEU A 44 -26.65 18.93 -17.78
CA LEU A 44 -25.99 18.38 -18.97
C LEU A 44 -26.55 17.01 -19.41
N GLY A 45 -27.26 16.30 -18.55
CA GLY A 45 -27.69 14.93 -18.79
C GLY A 45 -26.51 13.96 -18.69
N THR A 46 -26.14 13.33 -19.81
CA THR A 46 -24.99 12.43 -19.87
C THR A 46 -23.69 13.24 -19.86
N THR A 47 -22.89 13.08 -18.82
CA THR A 47 -21.60 13.76 -18.64
C THR A 47 -20.50 12.75 -18.30
N GLU A 48 -19.26 13.16 -18.55
CA GLU A 48 -18.04 12.44 -18.18
C GLU A 48 -17.67 12.72 -16.71
N TRP A 49 -17.10 11.71 -16.06
CA TRP A 49 -16.70 11.74 -14.66
C TRP A 49 -15.19 11.54 -14.52
N GLU A 50 -14.50 12.53 -13.97
CA GLU A 50 -13.07 12.45 -13.64
C GLU A 50 -12.89 12.03 -12.19
N TRP A 51 -12.02 11.06 -11.93
CA TRP A 51 -11.68 10.68 -10.56
C TRP A 51 -10.77 11.72 -9.93
N ALA A 52 -11.25 12.40 -8.89
CA ALA A 52 -10.56 13.49 -8.22
C ALA A 52 -9.71 13.00 -7.03
N GLU A 53 -10.29 12.14 -6.18
CA GLU A 53 -9.64 11.68 -4.96
C GLU A 53 -10.07 10.25 -4.59
N MET A 54 -9.18 9.50 -3.95
CA MET A 54 -9.47 8.15 -3.44
C MET A 54 -10.05 8.19 -2.04
N SER A 55 -11.21 7.57 -1.82
CA SER A 55 -11.82 7.47 -0.49
C SER A 55 -11.30 6.23 0.25
N PHE A 56 -10.13 6.32 0.88
CA PHE A 56 -9.62 5.23 1.71
C PHE A 56 -10.19 5.26 3.13
N ASP A 57 -10.91 4.21 3.50
CA ASP A 57 -11.21 3.93 4.90
C ASP A 57 -10.06 3.12 5.53
N ASN A 58 -9.27 3.77 6.38
CA ASN A 58 -8.17 3.12 7.09
C ASN A 58 -8.69 2.37 8.33
N HIS A 59 -9.51 1.34 8.11
CA HIS A 59 -10.05 0.47 9.16
C HIS A 59 -9.08 -0.66 9.57
N HIS A 60 -7.77 -0.46 9.42
CA HIS A 60 -6.80 -1.44 9.91
C HIS A 60 -6.36 -1.05 11.31
N GLU A 61 -6.58 -1.91 12.31
CA GLU A 61 -6.22 -1.70 13.73
C GLU A 61 -4.69 -1.60 13.97
N GLY A 62 -3.89 -1.49 12.91
CA GLY A 62 -2.44 -1.26 12.99
C GLY A 62 -1.69 -2.37 13.72
N GLU A 63 -2.26 -3.57 13.84
CA GLU A 63 -1.61 -4.65 14.57
C GLU A 63 -0.52 -5.28 13.69
N THR A 64 0.73 -5.09 14.13
CA THR A 64 1.88 -5.79 13.57
C THR A 64 1.82 -7.26 14.01
N ASP A 65 2.03 -8.21 13.09
CA ASP A 65 2.04 -9.66 13.42
C ASP A 65 2.89 -9.92 14.68
N PRO A 66 2.36 -10.65 15.69
CA PRO A 66 3.09 -10.92 16.91
C PRO A 66 4.47 -11.57 16.78
N ARG A 67 4.76 -12.22 15.64
CA ARG A 67 6.08 -12.77 15.32
C ARG A 67 7.12 -11.72 14.95
N LEU A 68 6.69 -10.55 14.53
CA LEU A 68 7.56 -9.42 14.18
C LEU A 68 7.89 -8.55 15.39
N TYR A 69 7.28 -8.79 16.57
CA TYR A 69 7.69 -8.12 17.81
C TYR A 69 9.09 -8.58 18.21
N PRO A 70 10.04 -7.65 18.40
CA PRO A 70 11.30 -7.96 19.05
C PRO A 70 11.01 -8.47 20.46
N LYS A 71 11.23 -9.76 20.71
CA LYS A 71 11.07 -10.31 22.06
C LYS A 71 12.26 -9.81 22.87
N LYS A 72 11.98 -9.09 23.97
CA LYS A 72 13.00 -8.55 24.89
C LYS A 72 13.95 -9.61 25.45
N ASN A 73 13.63 -10.90 25.29
CA ASN A 73 14.38 -12.04 25.78
C ASN A 73 14.95 -12.94 24.66
N ASP A 74 15.20 -12.41 23.46
CA ASP A 74 16.01 -13.13 22.46
C ASP A 74 17.48 -13.21 22.93
N ILE A 75 17.72 -14.15 23.85
CA ILE A 75 19.05 -14.61 24.29
C ILE A 75 19.93 -15.09 23.12
N ASP A 76 19.33 -15.36 21.96
CA ASP A 76 20.03 -15.76 20.74
C ASP A 76 20.66 -14.60 19.94
N GLN A 77 20.35 -13.34 20.25
CA GLN A 77 20.97 -12.19 19.57
C GLN A 77 22.36 -11.80 20.11
N GLN A 78 22.82 -12.38 21.23
CA GLN A 78 24.14 -12.12 21.80
C GLN A 78 25.32 -12.71 20.98
N GLY A 79 25.03 -13.45 19.91
CA GLY A 79 26.04 -14.13 19.09
C GLY A 79 26.24 -13.59 17.67
N LYS A 80 25.63 -12.48 17.25
CA LYS A 80 25.89 -11.94 15.90
C LYS A 80 27.26 -11.28 15.87
N ILE A 81 28.26 -12.09 15.51
CA ILE A 81 29.66 -11.74 15.30
C ILE A 81 29.74 -10.44 14.49
N THR A 82 30.06 -9.35 15.17
CA THR A 82 30.14 -8.00 14.58
C THR A 82 31.41 -7.77 13.77
N ASN A 83 32.33 -8.74 13.65
CA ASN A 83 33.58 -8.56 12.89
C ASN A 83 34.16 -9.91 12.42
N PRO A 84 34.62 -10.02 11.16
CA PRO A 84 35.18 -11.28 10.62
C PRO A 84 36.54 -11.67 11.22
N ARG A 85 37.15 -10.83 12.06
CA ARG A 85 38.53 -11.00 12.57
C ARG A 85 38.61 -11.35 14.06
N ARG A 86 37.69 -12.19 14.55
CA ARG A 86 37.78 -12.79 15.90
C ARG A 86 37.92 -14.33 15.83
N GLN A 87 38.82 -14.78 14.97
CA GLN A 87 39.53 -16.06 15.16
C GLN A 87 41.00 -15.73 15.38
N MET A 88 41.41 -15.48 16.62
CA MET A 88 42.83 -15.49 16.95
C MET A 88 43.05 -16.35 18.19
N GLY A 89 43.61 -17.53 17.94
CA GLY A 89 44.61 -18.23 18.75
C GLY A 89 44.29 -18.53 20.20
N ARG A 90 44.27 -19.83 20.54
CA ARG A 90 45.27 -20.49 21.41
C ARG A 90 44.83 -21.92 21.75
N GLY A 91 45.41 -22.90 21.07
CA GLY A 91 45.47 -24.30 21.51
C GLY A 91 46.92 -24.65 21.84
N LYS A 92 47.24 -24.69 23.13
CA LYS A 92 48.54 -25.06 23.72
C LYS A 92 48.68 -26.60 23.70
N LYS A 93 49.92 -27.09 23.48
CA LYS A 93 50.45 -28.49 23.45
C LYS A 93 49.71 -29.61 24.22
N GLY A 94 49.75 -30.83 23.65
CA GLY A 94 49.59 -32.16 24.30
C GLY A 94 50.07 -33.31 23.37
N PRO A 95 50.44 -34.52 23.85
CA PRO A 95 51.68 -35.24 23.49
C PRO A 95 51.54 -36.48 22.57
N GLY A 96 52.66 -36.92 21.97
CA GLY A 96 52.88 -38.31 21.51
C GLY A 96 53.07 -38.51 19.99
N ASP A 97 54.32 -38.55 19.51
CA ASP A 97 55.10 -39.76 19.15
C ASP A 97 56.58 -39.36 19.04
#